data_AF-A0A2A5EFU8-F1
#
_entry.id   AF-A0A2A5EFU8-F1
#
_cell.length_a   1.000
_cell.length_b   1.000
_cell.length_c   1.000
_cell.angle_alpha   90.00
_cell.angle_beta   90.00
_cell.angle_gamma   90.00
#
_symmetry.space_group_name_H-M   'P 1'
#
loop_
_entity.id
_entity.type
_entity.pdbx_description
1 polymer ?
#
loop_
_entity_poly.entity_id
_entity_poly.type
_entity_poly.pdbx_seq_one_letter_code
_entity_poly.pdbx_strand_id
1 'polypeptide(L)'
;MKKLSHILFLLIATLTFVLVSTSVLGQDVIKGKYTGEFGLMGADLTLKEDGTYKYKYVNGESGSGAVYYGNWTLGNDTLTLNHHYFRETKGIGRSGIRTKCKKHKTQKFEKWIFQDGRICVNNTSNEYNCLELKK
;
A
#
# COMPACT_ATOMS: atom_id res chain seq x y z
N MET A 1 -30.42 5.63 41.40
CA MET A 1 -29.24 4.96 40.79
C MET A 1 -29.33 4.73 39.27
N LYS A 2 -30.49 4.86 38.59
CA LYS A 2 -30.62 4.63 37.13
C LYS A 2 -29.96 5.70 36.22
N LYS A 3 -29.76 6.93 36.71
CA LYS A 3 -29.21 8.05 35.93
C LYS A 3 -27.71 7.91 35.60
N LEU A 4 -26.92 7.27 36.46
CA LEU A 4 -25.47 7.11 36.24
C LEU A 4 -25.15 6.11 35.10
N SER A 5 -25.96 5.05 34.97
CA SER A 5 -25.79 4.03 33.94
C SER A 5 -26.10 4.56 32.53
N HIS A 6 -27.05 5.49 32.40
CA HIS A 6 -27.38 6.09 31.11
C HIS A 6 -26.28 7.05 30.63
N ILE A 7 -25.69 7.83 31.54
CA ILE A 7 -24.56 8.73 31.22
C ILE A 7 -23.34 7.93 30.77
N LEU A 8 -23.04 6.82 31.45
CA LEU A 8 -21.93 5.94 31.07
C LEU A 8 -22.14 5.31 29.68
N PHE A 9 -23.37 4.87 29.38
CA PHE A 9 -23.70 4.27 28.09
C PHE A 9 -23.62 5.29 26.94
N LEU A 10 -24.09 6.52 27.17
CA LEU A 10 -23.97 7.64 26.23
C LEU A 10 -22.50 7.97 25.95
N LEU A 11 -21.66 8.04 26.98
CA LEU A 11 -20.22 8.30 26.85
C LEU A 11 -19.52 7.23 26.00
N ILE A 12 -19.80 5.94 26.26
CA ILE A 12 -19.20 4.83 25.51
C ILE A 12 -19.64 4.88 24.04
N ALA A 13 -20.92 5.12 23.77
CA ALA A 13 -21.45 5.20 22.41
C ALA A 13 -20.88 6.39 21.62
N THR A 14 -20.72 7.56 22.25
CA THR A 14 -20.05 8.70 21.61
C THR A 14 -18.57 8.42 21.33
N LEU A 15 -17.88 7.74 22.26
CA LEU A 15 -16.46 7.44 22.10
C LEU A 15 -16.21 6.44 20.96
N THR A 16 -17.03 5.39 20.86
CA THR A 16 -16.93 4.42 19.76
C THR A 16 -17.31 5.04 18.42
N PHE A 17 -18.32 5.92 18.37
CA PHE A 17 -18.68 6.64 17.15
C PHE A 17 -17.55 7.57 16.66
N VAL A 18 -16.88 8.26 17.57
CA VAL A 18 -15.71 9.11 17.25
C VAL A 18 -14.54 8.26 16.72
N LEU A 19 -14.24 7.12 17.34
CA LEU A 19 -13.15 6.22 16.92
C LEU A 19 -13.37 5.62 15.51
N VAL A 20 -14.62 5.27 15.18
CA VAL A 20 -14.98 4.70 13.86
C VAL A 20 -14.98 5.78 12.78
N SER A 21 -15.41 7.00 13.08
CA SER A 21 -15.44 8.08 12.10
C SER A 21 -14.04 8.62 11.75
N THR A 22 -13.12 8.69 12.71
CA THR A 22 -11.71 9.07 12.43
C THR A 22 -10.97 8.05 11.57
N SER A 23 -11.33 6.76 11.65
CA SER A 23 -10.68 5.70 10.87
C SER A 23 -11.15 5.63 9.41
N VAL A 24 -12.39 6.06 9.12
CA VAL A 24 -12.92 6.13 7.75
C VAL A 24 -12.43 7.37 7.00
N LEU A 25 -12.34 8.53 7.67
CA LEU A 25 -11.91 9.79 7.04
C LEU A 25 -10.42 9.84 6.67
N GLY A 26 -9.57 9.04 7.32
CA GLY A 26 -8.15 8.93 6.98
C GLY A 26 -7.87 8.16 5.68
N GLN A 27 -8.79 7.31 5.22
CA GLN A 27 -8.55 6.43 4.06
C GLN A 27 -8.72 7.13 2.71
N ASP A 28 -9.50 8.22 2.63
CA ASP A 28 -9.66 8.98 1.38
C ASP A 28 -8.43 9.82 1.01
N VAL A 29 -7.57 10.13 1.99
CA VAL A 29 -6.42 11.04 1.80
C VAL A 29 -5.28 10.40 1.01
N ILE A 30 -5.19 9.06 1.02
CA ILE A 30 -4.01 8.35 0.46
C ILE A 30 -4.30 7.63 -0.85
N LYS A 31 -5.51 7.74 -1.38
CA LYS A 31 -5.87 7.07 -2.64
C LYS A 31 -5.18 7.78 -3.79
N GLY A 32 -4.73 7.02 -4.78
CA GLY A 32 -4.07 7.56 -5.96
C GLY A 32 -2.88 6.76 -6.42
N LYS A 33 -2.17 7.33 -7.40
CA LYS A 33 -0.96 6.75 -7.96
C LYS A 33 0.26 7.40 -7.33
N TYR A 34 1.17 6.59 -6.81
CA TYR A 34 2.43 7.03 -6.26
C TYR A 34 3.58 6.52 -7.13
N THR A 35 4.60 7.34 -7.32
CA THR A 35 5.78 7.01 -8.12
C THR A 35 7.06 7.39 -7.41
N GLY A 36 8.12 6.62 -7.61
CA GLY A 36 9.45 6.92 -7.09
C GLY A 36 10.49 5.99 -7.70
N GLU A 37 11.75 6.21 -7.33
CA GLU A 37 12.88 5.42 -7.80
C GLU A 37 13.68 4.89 -6.62
N PHE A 38 14.00 3.60 -6.65
CA PHE A 38 14.83 2.93 -5.65
C PHE A 38 16.11 2.45 -6.34
N GLY A 39 17.10 3.34 -6.45
CA GLY A 39 18.26 3.13 -7.33
C GLY A 39 17.82 3.09 -8.79
N LEU A 40 18.21 2.05 -9.54
CA LEU A 40 17.84 1.88 -10.97
C LEU A 40 16.43 1.30 -11.19
N MET A 41 15.65 1.15 -10.12
CA MET A 41 14.31 0.56 -10.15
C MET A 41 13.26 1.65 -10.06
N GLY A 42 12.46 1.82 -11.11
CA GLY A 42 11.24 2.62 -11.04
C GLY A 42 10.15 1.85 -10.29
N ALA A 43 9.48 2.53 -9.36
CA ALA A 43 8.42 1.99 -8.52
C ALA A 43 7.11 2.78 -8.72
N ASP A 44 6.03 2.08 -9.04
CA ASP A 44 4.67 2.60 -9.17
C ASP A 44 3.77 1.88 -8.15
N LEU A 45 3.16 2.60 -7.21
CA LEU A 45 2.08 2.09 -6.35
C LEU A 45 0.77 2.75 -6.75
N THR A 46 -0.34 2.02 -6.74
CA THR A 46 -1.67 2.57 -6.97
C THR A 46 -2.61 2.02 -5.90
N LEU A 47 -3.18 2.92 -5.10
CA LEU A 47 -4.17 2.62 -4.06
C LEU A 47 -5.54 3.03 -4.57
N LYS A 48 -6.47 2.07 -4.65
CA LYS A 48 -7.82 2.30 -5.17
C LYS A 48 -8.85 2.46 -4.05
N GLU A 49 -9.97 3.08 -4.39
CA GLU A 49 -11.12 3.28 -3.49
C GLU A 49 -11.72 1.98 -2.94
N ASP A 50 -11.67 0.90 -3.72
CA ASP A 50 -12.20 -0.42 -3.34
C ASP A 50 -11.33 -1.17 -2.31
N GLY A 51 -10.29 -0.53 -1.76
CA GLY A 51 -9.36 -1.14 -0.82
C GLY A 51 -8.34 -2.07 -1.48
N THR A 52 -8.26 -2.10 -2.82
CA THR A 52 -7.26 -2.88 -3.56
C THR A 52 -6.07 -2.01 -3.99
N TYR A 53 -4.91 -2.64 -4.19
CA TYR A 53 -3.72 -1.99 -4.70
C TYR A 53 -3.08 -2.72 -5.87
N LYS A 54 -2.27 -1.97 -6.62
CA LYS A 54 -1.29 -2.49 -7.58
C LYS A 54 0.06 -1.85 -7.28
N TYR A 55 1.09 -2.66 -7.06
CA TYR A 55 2.45 -2.18 -6.90
C TYR A 55 3.35 -2.80 -7.96
N LYS A 56 4.14 -2.00 -8.65
CA LYS A 56 5.01 -2.43 -9.73
C LYS A 56 6.40 -1.86 -9.49
N TYR A 57 7.41 -2.71 -9.54
CA TYR A 57 8.81 -2.27 -9.57
C TYR A 57 9.45 -2.81 -10.85
N VAL A 58 10.16 -1.96 -11.59
CA VAL A 58 10.81 -2.32 -12.86
C VAL A 58 12.19 -1.69 -12.92
N ASN A 59 13.18 -2.49 -13.29
CA ASN A 59 14.49 -2.02 -13.67
C ASN A 59 14.42 -1.33 -15.04
N GLY A 60 14.80 -0.05 -15.10
CA GLY A 60 14.70 0.76 -16.33
C GLY A 60 15.55 0.24 -17.49
N GLU A 61 16.69 -0.39 -17.20
CA GLU A 61 17.64 -0.85 -18.22
C GLU A 61 17.25 -2.20 -18.83
N SER A 62 16.81 -3.14 -17.99
CA SER A 62 16.48 -4.51 -18.41
C SER A 62 15.00 -4.71 -18.71
N GLY A 63 14.13 -3.77 -18.29
CA GLY A 63 12.67 -3.93 -18.35
C GLY A 63 12.13 -5.06 -17.48
N SER A 64 12.99 -5.68 -16.65
CA SER A 64 12.62 -6.75 -15.73
C SER A 64 12.05 -6.20 -14.44
N GLY A 65 11.07 -6.88 -13.85
CA GLY A 65 10.41 -6.37 -12.65
C GLY A 65 9.47 -7.38 -12.01
N ALA A 66 8.66 -6.92 -11.06
CA ALA A 66 7.47 -7.66 -10.65
C ALA A 66 6.29 -6.74 -10.37
N VAL A 67 5.11 -7.36 -10.32
CA VAL A 67 3.85 -6.69 -10.06
C VAL A 67 3.12 -7.41 -8.94
N TYR A 68 2.74 -6.67 -7.91
CA TYR A 68 1.99 -7.10 -6.75
C TYR A 68 0.58 -6.53 -6.83
N TYR A 69 -0.37 -7.32 -6.33
CA TYR A 69 -1.75 -6.93 -6.17
C TYR A 69 -2.25 -7.44 -4.82
N GLY A 70 -3.29 -6.81 -4.30
CA GLY A 70 -3.92 -7.28 -3.08
C GLY A 70 -4.78 -6.21 -2.46
N ASN A 71 -5.00 -6.35 -1.15
CA ASN A 71 -5.77 -5.39 -0.37
C ASN A 71 -4.81 -4.54 0.48
N TRP A 72 -5.22 -3.31 0.76
CA TRP A 72 -4.49 -2.40 1.64
C TRP A 72 -5.37 -1.90 2.78
N THR A 73 -4.73 -1.56 3.89
CA THR A 73 -5.36 -0.86 5.02
C THR A 73 -4.45 0.25 5.51
N LEU A 74 -5.06 1.32 6.00
CA LEU A 74 -4.35 2.43 6.65
C LEU A 74 -4.78 2.49 8.13
N GLY A 75 -3.82 2.48 9.04
CA GLY A 75 -4.04 2.84 10.44
C GLY A 75 -3.02 3.90 10.85
N ASN A 76 -3.42 4.92 11.62
CA ASN A 76 -2.62 6.12 11.92
C ASN A 76 -1.78 6.57 10.70
N ASP A 77 -0.48 6.25 10.68
CA ASP A 77 0.46 6.59 9.60
C ASP A 77 1.09 5.34 8.95
N THR A 78 0.53 4.15 9.18
CA THR A 78 1.03 2.89 8.67
C THR A 78 0.09 2.32 7.62
N LEU A 79 0.58 2.28 6.38
CA LEU A 79 -0.03 1.54 5.28
C LEU A 79 0.41 0.08 5.36
N THR A 80 -0.55 -0.83 5.43
CA THR A 80 -0.31 -2.28 5.40
C THR A 80 -0.79 -2.85 4.08
N LEU A 81 0.08 -3.60 3.40
CA LEU A 81 -0.22 -4.25 2.13
C LEU A 81 -0.28 -5.78 2.30
N ASN A 82 -1.39 -6.38 1.89
CA ASN A 82 -1.56 -7.84 1.87
C ASN A 82 -1.10 -8.35 0.49
N HIS A 83 0.12 -8.87 0.39
CA HIS A 83 0.72 -9.19 -0.92
C HIS A 83 0.24 -10.52 -1.50
N HIS A 84 -0.41 -10.44 -2.66
CA HIS A 84 -0.39 -11.51 -3.65
C HIS A 84 0.46 -11.03 -4.85
N TYR A 85 1.60 -11.66 -5.12
CA TYR A 85 2.48 -11.23 -6.21
C TYR A 85 2.49 -12.17 -7.40
N PHE A 86 2.68 -11.59 -8.59
CA PHE A 86 3.03 -12.31 -9.80
C PHE A 86 4.35 -11.74 -10.31
N ARG A 87 5.36 -12.60 -10.49
CA ARG A 87 6.61 -12.17 -11.12
C ARG A 87 6.36 -12.03 -12.63
N GLU A 88 6.34 -10.80 -13.13
CA GLU A 88 6.30 -10.54 -14.56
C GLU A 88 7.73 -10.55 -15.11
N THR A 89 8.21 -11.71 -15.56
CA THR A 89 9.43 -11.75 -16.38
C THR A 89 9.06 -11.45 -17.83
N LYS A 90 9.41 -10.25 -18.30
CA LYS A 90 9.51 -9.99 -19.74
C LYS A 90 10.90 -10.43 -20.21
N GLY A 91 10.94 -11.34 -21.17
CA GLY A 91 12.15 -11.73 -21.88
C GLY A 91 11.94 -11.64 -23.37
N ILE A 92 12.95 -11.21 -24.10
CA ILE A 92 12.99 -11.27 -25.57
C ILE A 92 13.45 -12.68 -25.94
N GLY A 93 12.54 -13.50 -26.47
CA GLY A 93 12.89 -14.78 -27.09
C GLY A 93 13.06 -14.62 -28.61
N ARG A 94 13.69 -15.59 -29.29
CA ARG A 94 13.84 -15.64 -30.76
C ARG A 94 12.53 -15.55 -31.57
N SER A 95 11.36 -15.48 -30.93
CA SER A 95 10.03 -15.40 -31.56
C SER A 95 9.11 -14.34 -30.93
N GLY A 96 9.68 -13.30 -30.30
CA GLY A 96 8.92 -12.16 -29.75
C GLY A 96 8.93 -12.05 -28.22
N ILE A 97 8.23 -11.04 -27.70
CA ILE A 97 8.06 -10.78 -26.26
C ILE A 97 7.14 -11.85 -25.67
N ARG A 98 7.67 -12.70 -24.78
CA ARG A 98 6.86 -13.70 -24.06
C ARG A 98 6.66 -13.26 -22.61
N THR A 99 5.43 -12.91 -22.25
CA THR A 99 5.02 -12.72 -20.86
C THR A 99 4.71 -14.09 -20.25
N LYS A 100 5.59 -14.62 -19.40
CA LYS A 100 5.33 -15.86 -18.66
C LYS A 100 4.95 -15.54 -17.20
N CYS A 101 3.69 -15.81 -16.84
CA CYS A 101 3.24 -15.77 -15.44
C CYS A 101 3.69 -17.06 -14.74
N LYS A 102 4.68 -16.99 -13.83
CA LYS A 102 5.03 -18.12 -12.93
C LYS A 102 4.38 -17.92 -11.55
N LYS A 103 3.83 -19.02 -11.01
CA LYS A 103 2.89 -19.09 -9.89
C LYS A 103 3.50 -18.79 -8.50
N HIS A 104 2.62 -18.25 -7.67
CA HIS A 104 2.60 -17.79 -6.27
C HIS A 104 3.67 -18.25 -5.26
N LYS A 105 4.22 -17.27 -4.53
CA LYS A 105 4.54 -17.39 -3.10
C LYS A 105 3.83 -16.25 -2.36
N THR A 106 3.17 -16.54 -1.26
CA THR A 106 2.70 -15.50 -0.32
C THR A 106 3.89 -15.12 0.55
N GLN A 107 4.30 -13.86 0.56
CA GLN A 107 5.36 -13.34 1.42
C GLN A 107 4.76 -12.46 2.52
N LYS A 108 5.56 -12.22 3.59
CA LYS A 108 5.17 -11.45 4.78
C LYS A 108 4.65 -10.06 4.40
N PHE A 109 3.64 -9.60 5.12
CA PHE A 109 3.09 -8.24 5.07
C PHE A 109 4.21 -7.20 5.12
N GLU A 110 4.23 -6.26 4.18
CA GLU A 110 5.08 -5.09 4.28
C GLU A 110 4.30 -3.95 4.93
N LYS A 111 4.95 -3.29 5.90
CA LYS A 111 4.45 -2.08 6.54
C LYS A 111 5.20 -0.89 5.96
N TRP A 112 4.43 0.04 5.44
CA TRP A 112 4.89 1.28 4.82
C TRP A 112 4.41 2.45 5.68
N ILE A 113 5.17 3.54 5.71
CA ILE A 113 4.84 4.73 6.49
C ILE A 113 4.27 5.79 5.54
N PHE A 114 3.10 6.33 5.85
CA PHE A 114 2.53 7.48 5.17
C PHE A 114 2.94 8.75 5.92
N GLN A 115 3.74 9.61 5.28
CA GLN A 115 4.23 10.83 5.90
C GLN A 115 4.34 11.94 4.84
N ASP A 116 3.82 13.12 5.16
CA ASP A 116 3.89 14.31 4.29
C ASP A 116 3.39 14.06 2.85
N GLY A 117 2.32 13.28 2.69
CA GLY A 117 1.78 12.93 1.37
C GLY A 117 2.61 11.91 0.57
N ARG A 118 3.63 11.31 1.20
CA ARG A 118 4.52 10.31 0.62
C ARG A 118 4.35 8.96 1.31
N ILE A 119 4.66 7.89 0.58
CA ILE A 119 4.58 6.51 1.06
C ILE A 119 6.01 5.94 1.09
N CYS A 120 6.54 5.70 2.29
CA CYS A 120 7.95 5.37 2.50
C CYS A 120 8.15 3.95 3.06
N VAL A 121 9.21 3.28 2.59
CA VAL A 121 9.70 2.00 3.12
C VAL A 121 10.99 2.22 3.88
N ASN A 122 11.09 1.61 5.06
CA ASN A 122 12.34 1.55 5.79
C ASN A 122 13.26 0.50 5.15
N ASN A 123 14.37 0.92 4.54
CA ASN A 123 15.41 0.00 4.08
C ASN A 123 16.37 -0.34 5.22
N THR A 124 17.05 -1.49 5.15
CA THR A 124 18.06 -1.93 6.13
C THR A 124 19.23 -0.97 6.31
N SER A 125 19.33 0.09 5.49
CA SER A 125 20.38 1.12 5.50
C SER A 125 19.98 2.47 6.13
N ASN A 126 18.82 2.59 6.80
CA ASN A 126 18.29 3.85 7.39
C ASN A 126 17.98 4.98 6.38
N GLU A 127 17.94 4.68 5.09
CA GLU A 127 17.42 5.59 4.08
C GLU A 127 15.97 5.20 3.76
N TYR A 128 15.04 6.15 3.93
CA TYR A 128 13.65 5.96 3.54
C TYR A 128 13.53 6.05 2.03
N ASN A 129 13.10 4.95 1.43
CA ASN A 129 12.73 4.89 0.03
C ASN A 129 11.27 5.32 -0.09
N CYS A 130 11.03 6.53 -0.60
CA CYS A 130 9.70 7.14 -0.64
C CYS A 130 9.10 7.20 -2.04
N LEU A 131 7.79 7.00 -2.13
CA LEU A 131 6.97 7.21 -3.31
C LEU A 131 6.14 8.48 -3.13
N GLU A 132 6.02 9.27 -4.18
CA GLU A 132 5.31 10.55 -4.18
C GLU A 132 3.99 10.44 -4.94
N LEU A 133 2.95 11.11 -4.44
CA LEU A 133 1.66 11.14 -5.10
C LEU A 133 1.77 11.86 -6.46
N LYS A 134 1.48 11.13 -7.53
CA LYS A 134 1.40 11.64 -8.89
C LYS A 134 0.03 12.28 -9.10
N LYS A 135 0.02 13.62 -9.15
CA LYS A 135 -1.15 14.41 -9.53
C LYS A 135 -1.47 14.26 -11.01
#